data_AF-A0A1R3Y3C7-F1
#
_entry.id   AF-A0A1R3Y3C7-F1
#
_cell.length_a   1.000
_cell.length_b   1.000
_cell.length_c   1.000
_cell.angle_alpha   90.00
_cell.angle_beta   90.00
_cell.angle_gamma   90.00
#
_symmetry.space_group_name_H-M   'P 1'
#
loop_
_entity.id
_entity.type
_entity.pdbx_description
1 polymer ?
#
loop_
_entity_poly.entity_id
_entity_poly.type
_entity_poly.pdbx_seq_one_letter_code
_entity_poly.pdbx_strand_id
1 'polypeptide(L)'
;MLNRMWKLVNDRLNYLTPTIKPIGYASSADGRRRRLYDAPQTPLDRPLAARVLSAAQQADLITYRDSLNPAQIGRKIADLQNRLLILAKEKTEQLYLANIPTALPDIHKGILIKAG
;
A
#
# COMPACT_ATOMS: atom_id res chain seq x y z
N MET A 1 -15.75 -7.96 -4.37
CA MET A 1 -15.45 -7.41 -3.02
C MET A 1 -14.26 -6.46 -3.03
N LEU A 2 -13.21 -6.76 -3.82
CA LEU A 2 -12.04 -5.89 -3.97
C LEU A 2 -12.40 -4.46 -4.40
N ASN A 3 -13.29 -4.28 -5.39
CA ASN A 3 -13.77 -2.96 -5.82
C ASN A 3 -14.42 -2.14 -4.68
N ARG A 4 -15.12 -2.81 -3.76
CA ARG A 4 -15.74 -2.15 -2.59
C ARG A 4 -14.68 -1.71 -1.59
N MET A 5 -13.65 -2.54 -1.37
CA MET A 5 -12.51 -2.21 -0.51
C MET A 5 -11.67 -1.08 -1.11
N TRP A 6 -11.46 -1.09 -2.42
CA TRP A 6 -10.71 -0.06 -3.13
C TRP A 6 -11.28 1.34 -2.89
N LYS A 7 -12.61 1.51 -2.99
CA LYS A 7 -13.25 2.80 -2.72
C LYS A 7 -12.94 3.31 -1.31
N LEU A 8 -13.05 2.46 -0.30
CA LEU A 8 -12.78 2.82 1.10
C LEU A 8 -11.29 3.17 1.34
N VAL A 9 -10.38 2.40 0.73
CA VAL A 9 -8.94 2.69 0.79
C VAL A 9 -8.64 4.01 0.10
N ASN A 10 -9.25 4.26 -1.06
CA ASN A 10 -9.09 5.50 -1.79
C ASN A 10 -9.59 6.71 -0.99
N ASP A 11 -10.74 6.60 -0.32
CA ASP A 11 -11.26 7.65 0.56
C ASP A 11 -10.27 7.91 1.72
N ARG A 12 -9.82 6.84 2.40
CA ARG A 12 -8.86 6.96 3.50
C ARG A 12 -7.54 7.62 3.07
N LEU A 13 -6.98 7.22 1.93
CA LEU A 13 -5.67 7.68 1.49
C LEU A 13 -5.70 9.12 0.95
N ASN A 14 -6.75 9.50 0.22
CA ASN A 14 -6.79 10.82 -0.40
C ASN A 14 -7.30 11.93 0.53
N TYR A 15 -8.21 11.59 1.45
CA TYR A 15 -8.90 12.60 2.26
C TYR A 15 -8.47 12.62 3.73
N LEU A 16 -7.95 11.51 4.27
CA LEU A 16 -7.79 11.34 5.72
C LEU A 16 -6.36 11.02 6.15
N THR A 17 -5.48 10.64 5.24
CA THR A 17 -4.12 10.18 5.56
C THR A 17 -3.08 11.19 5.08
N PRO A 18 -2.34 11.84 6.01
CA PRO A 18 -1.20 12.66 5.64
C PRO A 18 -0.13 11.82 4.95
N THR A 19 0.42 12.34 3.85
CA THR A 19 1.56 11.75 3.14
C THR A 19 2.65 12.80 3.01
N ILE A 20 3.90 12.38 2.81
CA ILE A 20 5.01 13.26 2.44
C ILE A 20 5.35 13.07 0.96
N LYS A 21 5.72 14.15 0.28
CA LYS A 21 6.12 14.19 -1.13
C LYS A 21 7.49 14.83 -1.28
N PRO A 22 8.32 14.31 -2.19
CA PRO A 22 9.62 14.90 -2.45
C PRO A 22 9.43 16.27 -3.11
N ILE A 23 10.05 17.30 -2.53
CA ILE A 23 10.02 18.69 -3.02
C ILE A 23 11.34 19.12 -3.64
N GLY A 24 12.39 18.33 -3.48
CA GLY A 24 13.70 18.65 -4.02
C GLY A 24 14.76 17.64 -3.60
N TYR A 25 16.01 18.06 -3.77
CA TYR A 25 17.18 17.26 -3.43
C TYR A 25 18.23 18.13 -2.75
N ALA A 26 18.94 17.55 -1.80
CA ALA A 26 20.11 18.12 -1.17
C ALA A 26 21.33 17.21 -1.39
N SER A 27 22.52 17.79 -1.33
CA SER A 27 23.77 17.04 -1.24
C SER A 27 24.11 16.80 0.23
N SER A 28 24.44 15.56 0.57
CA SER A 28 24.98 15.18 1.88
C SER A 28 26.48 15.51 1.95
N ALA A 29 27.07 15.53 3.15
CA ALA A 29 28.49 15.86 3.37
C ALA A 29 29.45 14.91 2.63
N ASP A 30 29.00 13.69 2.34
CA ASP A 30 29.68 12.67 1.52
C ASP A 30 29.38 12.80 0.01
N GLY A 31 28.78 13.91 -0.42
CA GLY A 31 28.42 14.18 -1.82
C GLY A 31 27.20 13.43 -2.34
N ARG A 32 26.56 12.58 -1.52
CA ARG A 32 25.41 11.77 -1.97
C ARG A 32 24.13 12.60 -2.02
N ARG A 33 23.39 12.46 -3.12
CA ARG A 33 22.10 13.11 -3.33
C ARG A 33 21.04 12.50 -2.41
N ARG A 34 20.39 13.32 -1.57
CA ARG A 34 19.26 12.95 -0.69
C ARG A 34 17.99 13.68 -1.11
N ARG A 35 16.84 13.04 -0.98
CA ARG A 35 15.53 13.66 -1.22
C ARG A 35 15.16 14.55 -0.04
N LEU A 36 14.64 15.74 -0.34
CA LEU A 36 13.97 16.61 0.62
C LEU A 36 12.46 16.41 0.49
N TYR A 37 11.77 16.35 1.62
CA TYR A 37 10.33 16.12 1.67
C TYR A 37 9.60 17.33 2.26
N ASP A 38 8.34 17.50 1.87
CA ASP A 38 7.42 18.44 2.51
C ASP A 38 7.04 17.98 3.94
N ALA A 39 6.37 18.88 4.66
CA ALA A 39 5.65 18.49 5.86
C ALA A 39 4.46 17.59 5.50
N PRO A 40 4.08 16.62 6.36
CA PRO A 40 2.94 15.75 6.09
C PRO A 40 1.65 16.53 5.84
N GLN A 41 0.99 16.25 4.73
CA GLN A 41 -0.31 16.84 4.35
C GLN A 41 -1.17 15.80 3.64
N THR A 42 -2.50 15.89 3.77
CA THR A 42 -3.37 14.98 3.01
C THR A 42 -3.27 15.29 1.50
N PRO A 43 -3.52 14.30 0.62
CA PRO A 43 -3.60 14.58 -0.80
C PRO A 43 -4.66 15.61 -1.18
N LEU A 44 -5.77 15.72 -0.45
CA LEU A 44 -6.76 16.79 -0.64
C LEU A 44 -6.21 18.18 -0.27
N ASP A 45 -5.45 18.32 0.82
CA ASP A 45 -4.95 19.63 1.26
C ASP A 45 -3.99 20.27 0.24
N ARG A 46 -3.30 19.47 -0.56
CA ARG A 46 -2.34 19.96 -1.57
C ARG A 46 -2.96 20.82 -2.68
N PRO A 47 -3.96 20.35 -3.45
CA PRO A 47 -4.61 21.19 -4.46
C PRO A 47 -5.39 22.36 -3.85
N LEU A 48 -5.88 22.22 -2.61
CA LEU A 48 -6.48 23.34 -1.88
C LEU A 48 -5.44 24.44 -1.60
N ALA A 49 -4.27 24.07 -1.08
CA ALA A 49 -3.17 24.99 -0.84
C ALA A 49 -2.60 25.60 -2.14
N ALA A 50 -2.57 24.82 -3.22
CA ALA A 50 -2.11 25.27 -4.54
C ALA A 50 -3.11 26.21 -5.24
N ARG A 51 -4.35 26.33 -4.75
CA ARG A 51 -5.41 27.19 -5.30
C ARG A 51 -5.69 26.95 -6.79
N VAL A 52 -5.59 25.70 -7.23
CA VAL A 52 -5.83 25.28 -8.62
C VAL A 52 -7.28 24.87 -8.89
N LEU A 53 -8.10 24.80 -7.84
CA LEU A 53 -9.49 24.38 -7.90
C LEU A 53 -10.42 25.60 -7.93
N SER A 54 -11.53 25.47 -8.65
CA SER A 54 -12.64 26.44 -8.54
C SER A 54 -13.28 26.39 -7.14
N ALA A 55 -13.96 27.47 -6.75
CA ALA A 55 -14.65 27.55 -5.46
C ALA A 55 -15.68 26.41 -5.28
N ALA A 56 -16.40 26.05 -6.35
CA ALA A 56 -17.35 24.95 -6.33
C ALA A 56 -16.66 23.59 -6.07
N GLN A 57 -15.58 23.29 -6.81
CA GLN A 57 -14.82 22.04 -6.61
C GLN A 57 -14.23 21.94 -5.20
N GLN A 58 -13.73 23.04 -4.66
CA GLN A 58 -13.23 23.09 -3.28
C GLN A 58 -14.34 22.78 -2.27
N ALA A 59 -15.52 23.41 -2.43
CA ALA A 59 -16.66 23.17 -1.54
C ALA A 59 -17.13 21.71 -1.60
N ASP A 60 -17.22 21.13 -2.79
CA ASP A 60 -17.66 19.74 -2.98
C ASP A 60 -16.69 18.75 -2.30
N LEU A 61 -15.38 18.92 -2.51
CA LEU A 61 -14.37 18.03 -1.94
C LEU A 61 -14.27 18.14 -0.41
N ILE A 62 -14.41 19.35 0.13
CA ILE A 62 -14.44 19.58 1.58
C ILE A 62 -15.69 18.95 2.19
N THR A 63 -16.86 19.19 1.59
CA THR A 63 -18.12 18.58 2.03
C THR A 63 -18.03 17.06 2.00
N TYR A 64 -17.45 16.49 0.93
CA TYR A 64 -17.24 15.05 0.83
C TYR A 64 -16.31 14.54 1.93
N ARG A 65 -15.15 15.17 2.15
CA ARG A 65 -14.23 14.82 3.25
C ARG A 65 -14.96 14.81 4.59
N ASP A 66 -15.71 15.85 4.88
CA ASP A 66 -16.37 16.05 6.18
C ASP A 66 -17.51 15.05 6.41
N SER A 67 -18.06 14.47 5.35
CA SER A 67 -19.02 13.36 5.43
C SER A 67 -18.38 12.00 5.81
N LEU A 68 -17.05 11.87 5.72
CA LEU A 68 -16.36 10.60 5.97
C LEU A 68 -16.17 10.34 7.47
N ASN A 69 -16.42 9.11 7.90
CA ASN A 69 -16.11 8.64 9.26
C ASN A 69 -14.86 7.74 9.25
N PRO A 70 -13.69 8.21 9.75
CA PRO A 70 -12.44 7.45 9.69
C PRO A 70 -12.52 6.09 10.40
N ALA A 71 -13.18 6.03 11.56
CA ALA A 71 -13.32 4.80 12.33
C ALA A 71 -14.20 3.77 11.60
N GLN A 72 -15.31 4.23 11.01
CA GLN A 72 -16.19 3.37 10.23
C GLN A 72 -15.50 2.83 8.98
N ILE A 73 -14.73 3.68 8.27
CA ILE A 73 -13.93 3.27 7.11
C ILE A 73 -12.92 2.20 7.51
N GLY A 74 -12.18 2.40 8.61
CA GLY A 74 -11.22 1.43 9.12
C GLY A 74 -11.85 0.06 9.39
N ARG A 75 -12.99 0.03 10.09
CA ARG A 75 -13.73 -1.22 10.37
C ARG A 75 -14.15 -1.94 9.09
N LYS A 76 -14.76 -1.21 8.14
CA LYS A 76 -15.22 -1.79 6.87
C LYS A 76 -14.07 -2.35 6.02
N ILE A 77 -12.90 -1.69 6.02
CA ILE A 77 -11.71 -2.20 5.34
C ILE A 77 -11.27 -3.53 5.97
N ALA A 78 -11.15 -3.58 7.30
CA ALA A 78 -10.74 -4.80 8.01
C ALA A 78 -11.72 -5.97 7.75
N ASP A 79 -13.03 -5.71 7.82
CA ASP A 79 -14.06 -6.72 7.54
C ASP A 79 -13.95 -7.27 6.12
N LEU A 80 -13.74 -6.40 5.13
CA LEU A 80 -13.58 -6.81 3.73
C LEU A 80 -12.28 -7.58 3.50
N GLN A 81 -11.17 -7.17 4.14
CA GLN A 81 -9.90 -7.89 4.09
C GLN A 81 -10.04 -9.29 4.67
N ASN A 82 -10.68 -9.44 5.83
CA ASN A 82 -10.91 -10.74 6.47
C ASN A 82 -11.71 -11.68 5.56
N ARG A 83 -12.80 -11.18 4.95
CA ARG A 83 -13.59 -11.99 4.01
C ARG A 83 -12.81 -12.37 2.77
N LEU A 84 -12.00 -11.46 2.21
CA LEU A 84 -11.15 -11.76 1.07
C LEU A 84 -10.09 -12.82 1.40
N LEU A 85 -9.52 -12.76 2.61
CA LEU A 85 -8.54 -13.73 3.09
C LEU A 85 -9.16 -15.13 3.19
N ILE A 86 -10.36 -15.23 3.77
CA ILE A 86 -11.10 -16.50 3.87
C ILE A 86 -11.36 -17.09 2.47
N LEU A 87 -11.84 -16.26 1.53
CA LEU A 87 -12.14 -16.70 0.17
C LEU A 87 -10.89 -17.12 -0.62
N ALA A 88 -9.73 -16.53 -0.34
CA ALA A 88 -8.49 -16.83 -1.03
C ALA A 88 -7.76 -18.07 -0.45
N LYS A 89 -8.07 -18.46 0.79
CA LYS A 89 -7.31 -19.45 1.58
C LYS A 89 -7.00 -20.73 0.80
N GLU A 90 -8.03 -21.46 0.41
CA GLU A 90 -7.87 -22.78 -0.24
C GLU A 90 -7.07 -22.69 -1.54
N LYS A 91 -7.35 -21.67 -2.36
CA LYS A 91 -6.64 -21.44 -3.62
C LYS A 91 -5.15 -21.14 -3.38
N THR A 92 -4.85 -20.34 -2.35
CA THR A 92 -3.46 -20.04 -1.97
C THR A 92 -2.75 -21.28 -1.43
N GLU A 93 -3.41 -22.09 -0.62
CA GLU A 93 -2.86 -23.36 -0.10
C GLU A 93 -2.58 -24.36 -1.22
N GLN A 94 -3.50 -24.52 -2.18
CA GLN A 94 -3.30 -25.39 -3.34
C GLN A 94 -2.11 -24.95 -4.20
N LEU A 95 -2.00 -23.64 -4.47
CA LEU A 95 -0.86 -23.09 -5.21
C LEU A 95 0.47 -23.31 -4.47
N TYR A 96 0.46 -23.18 -3.15
CA TYR A 96 1.64 -23.45 -2.32
C TYR A 96 2.06 -24.92 -2.43
N LEU A 97 1.14 -25.86 -2.25
CA LEU A 97 1.41 -27.30 -2.36
C LEU A 97 1.92 -27.69 -3.77
N ALA A 98 1.35 -27.11 -4.82
CA ALA A 98 1.78 -27.36 -6.20
C ALA A 98 3.21 -26.87 -6.50
N ASN A 99 3.69 -25.88 -5.74
CA ASN A 99 5.04 -25.33 -5.88
C ASN A 99 6.09 -26.00 -4.99
N ILE A 100 5.70 -26.95 -4.12
CA ILE A 100 6.68 -27.75 -3.37
C ILE A 100 7.32 -28.73 -4.35
N PRO A 101 8.65 -28.68 -4.56
CA PRO A 101 9.31 -29.67 -5.40
C PRO A 101 9.12 -31.06 -4.79
N THR A 102 8.44 -31.94 -5.53
CA THR A 102 8.17 -33.33 -5.11
C THR A 102 9.45 -34.17 -4.97
N ALA A 103 10.53 -33.76 -5.63
CA ALA A 103 11.83 -34.41 -5.53
C ALA A 103 12.61 -33.90 -4.31
N LEU A 104 13.02 -34.83 -3.44
CA LEU A 104 14.03 -34.55 -2.41
C LEU A 104 15.32 -34.04 -3.09
N PRO A 105 16.03 -33.07 -2.50
CA PRO A 105 17.33 -32.67 -3.03
C PRO A 105 18.25 -33.89 -3.07
N ASP A 106 18.92 -34.09 -4.19
CA ASP A 106 19.83 -35.21 -4.43
C ASP A 106 21.04 -35.12 -3.47
N ILE A 107 20.96 -35.87 -2.37
CA ILE A 107 21.95 -35.88 -1.27
C ILE A 107 23.27 -36.53 -1.73
N HIS A 108 23.27 -37.27 -2.84
CA HIS A 108 24.45 -37.98 -3.33
C HIS A 108 25.41 -37.11 -4.13
N LYS A 109 25.04 -35.87 -4.51
CA LYS A 109 25.93 -34.95 -5.25
C LYS A 109 27.13 -34.41 -4.46
N GLY A 110 27.18 -34.64 -3.14
CA GLY A 110 28.25 -34.13 -2.26
C GLY A 110 29.24 -35.18 -1.73
N ILE A 111 29.00 -36.48 -1.94
CA ILE A 111 29.84 -37.53 -1.35
C ILE A 111 30.91 -37.94 -2.36
N LEU A 112 32.07 -37.29 -2.30
CA LEU A 112 33.29 -37.76 -2.98
C LEU A 112 33.85 -38.95 -2.21
N ILE A 113 33.52 -40.16 -2.65
CA ILE A 113 34.16 -41.39 -2.16
C ILE A 113 35.54 -41.47 -2.79
N LYS A 114 36.60 -41.35 -1.99
CA LYS A 114 37.99 -41.45 -2.45
C LYS A 114 38.24 -42.91 -2.91
N ALA A 115 38.39 -43.11 -4.22
CA ALA A 115 38.81 -44.38 -4.78
C ALA A 115 40.28 -44.64 -4.39
N GLY A 116 40.55 -45.89 -3.97
CA GLY A 116 41.84 -46.37 -3.47
C GLY A 116 42.91 -46.52 -4.54
#